data_AF-A0A060CQ44-F1
#
_entry.id   AF-A0A060CQ44-F1
#
_cell.length_a   1.000
_cell.length_b   1.000
_cell.length_c   1.000
_cell.angle_alpha   90.00
_cell.angle_beta   90.00
_cell.angle_gamma   90.00
#
_symmetry.space_group_name_H-M   'P 1'
#
loop_
_entity.id
_entity.type
_entity.pdbx_description
1 polymer ?
#
loop_
_entity_poly.entity_id
_entity_poly.type
_entity_poly.pdbx_seq_one_letter_code
_entity_poly.pdbx_strand_id
1 'polypeptide(L)'
;MKIAEQEKWPPSRAEQVMEVEAALLRQYADPNLKEPPADLMKRGGAYYSTLATQLLNAHYNDLGEVHVVNVPQGGAVPGYPEDWVMEMPCTVARSGITPLPAPPLNAACMGLIAQVKAYELLTVDAAFMAITTPLSAMLAT
;
A
#
# COMPACT_ATOMS: atom_id res chain seq x y z
N MET A 1 8.17 28.68 -15.20
CA MET A 1 8.71 27.82 -14.11
C MET A 1 7.52 27.08 -13.52
N LYS A 2 7.55 25.73 -13.46
CA LYS A 2 6.39 24.89 -13.09
C LYS A 2 5.69 25.31 -11.78
N ILE A 3 6.39 25.95 -10.86
CA ILE A 3 5.82 26.48 -9.59
C ILE A 3 4.75 27.56 -9.82
N ALA A 4 4.94 28.50 -10.76
CA ALA A 4 3.94 29.53 -11.05
C ALA A 4 2.65 28.97 -11.71
N GLU A 5 2.74 27.79 -12.32
CA GLU A 5 1.58 27.07 -12.85
C GLU A 5 0.83 26.32 -11.74
N GLN A 6 1.55 25.83 -10.72
CA GLN A 6 0.98 25.13 -9.57
C GLN A 6 0.12 26.04 -8.68
N GLU A 7 0.38 27.36 -8.66
CA GLU A 7 -0.47 28.33 -7.93
C GLU A 7 -1.93 28.34 -8.39
N LYS A 8 -2.20 27.85 -9.61
CA LYS A 8 -3.56 27.76 -10.18
C LYS A 8 -4.17 26.37 -10.06
N TRP A 9 -3.44 25.40 -9.48
CA TRP A 9 -3.93 24.04 -9.35
C TRP A 9 -5.01 23.95 -8.27
N PRO A 10 -5.93 22.97 -8.38
CA PRO A 10 -6.81 22.66 -7.26
C PRO A 10 -5.99 22.25 -6.03
N PRO A 11 -6.57 22.35 -4.82
CA PRO A 11 -5.89 21.91 -3.60
C PRO A 11 -5.42 20.46 -3.76
N SER A 12 -4.19 20.22 -3.33
CA SER A 12 -3.59 18.89 -3.29
C SER A 12 -4.43 17.94 -2.45
N ARG A 13 -4.24 16.64 -2.66
CA ARG A 13 -4.92 15.64 -1.83
C ARG A 13 -4.55 15.80 -0.34
N ALA A 14 -3.33 16.24 -0.04
CA ALA A 14 -2.88 16.52 1.32
C ALA A 14 -3.69 17.66 1.95
N GLU A 15 -3.84 18.80 1.27
CA GLU A 15 -4.63 19.94 1.76
C GLU A 15 -6.10 19.55 1.97
N GLN A 16 -6.70 18.82 1.02
CA GLN A 16 -8.07 18.30 1.19
C GLN A 16 -8.20 17.40 2.43
N VAL A 17 -7.22 16.51 2.66
CA VAL A 17 -7.25 15.60 3.82
C VAL A 17 -7.04 16.36 5.14
N MET A 18 -6.20 17.40 5.17
CA MET A 18 -6.04 18.25 6.36
C MET A 18 -7.35 18.91 6.77
N GLU A 19 -8.12 19.42 5.81
CA GLU A 19 -9.45 19.99 6.09
C GLU A 19 -10.44 18.94 6.61
N VAL A 20 -10.45 17.75 5.99
CA VAL A 20 -11.26 16.61 6.45
C VAL A 20 -10.89 16.21 7.88
N GLU A 21 -9.60 16.11 8.20
CA GLU A 21 -9.15 15.76 9.56
C GLU A 21 -9.51 16.82 10.58
N ALA A 22 -9.35 18.11 10.26
CA ALA A 22 -9.77 19.19 11.14
C ALA A 22 -11.29 19.18 11.41
N ALA A 23 -12.10 18.79 10.43
CA ALA A 23 -13.54 18.59 10.60
C ALA A 23 -13.86 17.35 11.45
N LEU A 24 -13.15 16.24 11.23
CA LEU A 24 -13.32 15.01 12.00
C LEU A 24 -12.95 15.19 13.48
N LEU A 25 -11.83 15.85 13.77
CA LEU A 25 -11.39 16.11 15.14
C LEU A 25 -12.40 16.98 15.92
N ARG A 26 -13.03 17.94 15.25
CA ARG A 26 -14.13 18.72 15.86
C ARG A 26 -15.35 17.85 16.18
N GLN A 27 -15.69 16.90 15.32
CA GLN A 27 -16.78 15.95 15.56
C GLN A 27 -16.43 15.00 16.73
N TYR A 28 -15.21 14.47 16.75
CA TYR A 28 -14.73 13.60 17.84
C TYR A 28 -14.61 14.31 19.20
N ALA A 29 -14.65 15.64 19.24
CA ALA A 29 -14.68 16.39 20.49
C ALA A 29 -16.06 16.36 21.18
N ASP A 30 -17.13 15.96 20.49
CA ASP A 30 -18.46 15.80 21.10
C ASP A 30 -18.56 14.48 21.89
N PRO A 31 -18.71 14.52 23.24
CA PRO A 31 -18.84 13.31 24.05
C PRO A 31 -20.10 12.50 23.77
N ASN A 32 -21.10 13.08 23.09
CA ASN A 32 -22.33 12.41 22.72
C ASN A 32 -22.21 11.64 21.41
N LEU A 33 -21.12 11.79 20.65
CA LEU A 33 -20.88 11.03 19.44
C LEU A 33 -20.72 9.53 19.79
N LYS A 34 -21.61 8.68 19.26
CA LYS A 34 -21.60 7.23 19.50
C LYS A 34 -21.24 6.38 18.28
N GLU A 35 -21.27 6.98 17.10
CA GLU A 35 -20.99 6.31 15.83
C GLU A 35 -19.83 7.00 15.11
N PRO A 36 -19.05 6.27 14.29
CA PRO A 36 -18.04 6.88 13.44
C PRO A 36 -18.65 7.97 12.54
N PRO A 37 -18.09 9.18 12.51
CA PRO A 37 -18.53 10.25 11.62
C PRO A 37 -18.60 9.79 10.16
N ALA A 38 -19.68 10.14 9.46
CA ALA A 38 -19.82 9.84 8.03
C ALA A 38 -18.67 10.43 7.19
N ASP A 39 -18.12 11.57 7.63
CA ASP A 39 -16.97 12.23 7.01
C ASP A 39 -15.68 11.37 7.03
N LEU A 40 -15.60 10.34 7.89
CA LEU A 40 -14.43 9.47 7.97
C LEU A 40 -14.16 8.78 6.62
N MET A 41 -15.22 8.49 5.87
CA MET A 41 -15.14 7.89 4.54
C MET A 41 -14.46 8.79 3.51
N LYS A 42 -14.42 10.11 3.74
CA LYS A 42 -13.78 11.08 2.85
C LYS A 42 -12.24 11.01 2.89
N ARG A 43 -11.64 10.34 3.89
CA ARG A 43 -10.17 10.16 3.96
C ARG A 43 -9.64 9.26 2.83
N GLY A 44 -10.45 8.34 2.31
CA GLY A 44 -10.09 7.45 1.20
C GLY A 44 -9.45 6.12 1.61
N GLY A 45 -9.27 5.87 2.91
CA GLY A 45 -8.79 4.60 3.46
C GLY A 45 -9.91 3.67 3.96
N ALA A 46 -11.09 3.76 3.36
CA ALA A 46 -12.24 2.95 3.77
C ALA A 46 -11.91 1.46 3.71
N TYR A 47 -12.48 0.68 4.64
CA TYR A 47 -12.32 -0.78 4.76
C TYR A 47 -10.93 -1.30 5.14
N TYR A 48 -9.91 -0.45 5.27
CA TYR A 48 -8.59 -0.90 5.74
C TYR A 48 -8.66 -1.54 7.13
N SER A 49 -9.45 -0.97 8.04
CA SER A 49 -9.69 -1.55 9.37
C SER A 49 -10.38 -2.91 9.31
N THR A 50 -11.34 -3.09 8.40
CA THR A 50 -12.01 -4.38 8.18
C THR A 50 -11.01 -5.43 7.73
N LEU A 51 -10.20 -5.15 6.70
CA LEU A 51 -9.18 -6.08 6.22
C LEU A 51 -8.15 -6.40 7.33
N ALA A 52 -7.68 -5.40 8.06
CA ALA A 52 -6.71 -5.60 9.14
C ALA A 52 -7.28 -6.49 10.26
N THR A 53 -8.52 -6.25 10.69
CA THR A 53 -9.17 -7.07 11.73
C THR A 53 -9.47 -8.49 11.24
N GLN A 54 -9.88 -8.67 9.98
CA GLN A 54 -10.09 -9.99 9.38
C GLN A 54 -8.79 -10.78 9.29
N LEU A 55 -7.70 -10.16 8.84
CA LEU A 55 -6.39 -10.80 8.78
C LEU A 55 -5.90 -11.25 10.17
N LEU A 56 -6.03 -10.38 11.18
CA LEU A 56 -5.70 -10.72 12.56
C LEU A 56 -6.56 -11.87 13.09
N ASN A 57 -7.87 -11.85 12.80
CA ASN A 57 -8.80 -12.92 13.17
C ASN A 57 -8.43 -14.25 12.51
N ALA A 58 -8.14 -14.25 11.21
CA ALA A 58 -7.73 -15.44 10.47
C ALA A 58 -6.44 -16.05 11.02
N HIS A 59 -5.43 -15.22 11.30
CA HIS A 59 -4.17 -15.66 11.86
C HIS A 59 -4.32 -16.19 13.30
N TYR A 60 -4.98 -15.42 14.17
CA TYR A 60 -5.12 -15.77 15.58
C TYR A 60 -5.97 -17.01 15.81
N ASN A 61 -7.06 -17.17 15.06
CA ASN A 61 -7.99 -18.29 15.19
C ASN A 61 -7.69 -19.46 14.25
N ASP A 62 -6.58 -19.40 13.49
CA ASP A 62 -6.15 -20.46 12.57
C ASP A 62 -7.22 -20.84 11.54
N LEU A 63 -7.88 -19.84 10.96
CA LEU A 63 -9.06 -20.06 10.12
C LEU A 63 -8.71 -20.55 8.70
N GLY A 64 -7.45 -20.42 8.28
CA GLY A 64 -7.01 -20.79 6.93
C GLY A 64 -7.64 -19.95 5.82
N GLU A 65 -8.08 -18.73 6.14
CA GLU A 65 -8.72 -17.83 5.18
C GLU A 65 -7.71 -17.32 4.13
N VAL A 66 -8.23 -16.94 2.96
CA VAL A 66 -7.43 -16.31 1.91
C VAL A 66 -7.58 -14.80 1.98
N HIS A 67 -6.47 -14.10 2.13
CA HIS A 67 -6.39 -12.63 2.11
C HIS A 67 -5.37 -12.17 1.08
N VAL A 68 -5.64 -11.05 0.41
CA VAL A 68 -4.68 -10.42 -0.51
C VAL A 68 -3.76 -9.51 0.30
N VAL A 69 -2.46 -9.80 0.29
CA VAL A 69 -1.46 -9.13 1.13
C VAL A 69 -0.12 -8.99 0.40
N ASN A 70 0.69 -8.05 0.86
CA ASN A 70 2.05 -7.82 0.37
C ASN A 70 3.03 -8.74 1.12
N VAL A 71 3.61 -9.72 0.42
CA VAL A 71 4.57 -10.68 0.96
C VAL A 71 5.67 -11.00 -0.07
N PRO A 72 6.87 -11.43 0.34
CA PRO A 72 7.80 -12.08 -0.57
C PRO A 72 7.12 -13.29 -1.22
N GLN A 73 7.08 -13.33 -2.55
CA GLN A 73 6.29 -14.32 -3.29
C GLN A 73 6.83 -15.75 -3.17
N GLY A 74 8.12 -15.93 -2.83
CA GLY A 74 8.68 -17.22 -2.41
C GLY A 74 8.59 -18.33 -3.47
N GLY A 75 8.61 -17.98 -4.76
CA GLY A 75 8.47 -18.90 -5.87
C GLY A 75 7.02 -19.23 -6.28
N ALA A 76 6.02 -18.64 -5.63
CA ALA A 76 4.61 -18.80 -5.98
C ALA A 76 4.26 -18.27 -7.38
N VAL A 77 5.04 -17.33 -7.92
CA VAL A 77 4.90 -16.81 -9.29
C VAL A 77 6.16 -17.16 -10.10
N PRO A 78 6.08 -18.11 -11.05
CA PRO A 78 7.25 -18.50 -11.85
C PRO A 78 7.81 -17.35 -12.69
N GLY A 79 9.13 -17.29 -12.83
CA GLY A 79 9.81 -16.29 -13.67
C GLY A 79 10.08 -14.96 -12.99
N TYR A 80 9.81 -14.83 -11.69
CA TYR A 80 10.13 -13.66 -10.87
C TYR A 80 11.12 -14.03 -9.75
N PRO A 81 12.01 -13.13 -9.32
CA PRO A 81 12.83 -13.36 -8.14
C PRO A 81 11.98 -13.68 -6.89
N GLU A 82 12.40 -14.66 -6.10
CA GLU A 82 11.61 -15.20 -4.97
C GLU A 82 11.43 -14.21 -3.82
N ASP A 83 12.35 -13.27 -3.69
CA ASP A 83 12.36 -12.22 -2.67
C ASP A 83 11.52 -11.00 -3.04
N TRP A 84 11.00 -10.93 -4.28
CA TRP A 84 10.12 -9.83 -4.67
C TRP A 84 8.83 -9.85 -3.85
N VAL A 85 8.59 -8.73 -3.15
CA VAL A 85 7.31 -8.47 -2.50
C VAL A 85 6.25 -8.18 -3.58
N MET A 86 5.19 -8.98 -3.56
CA MET A 86 4.02 -8.85 -4.44
C MET A 86 2.75 -8.82 -3.59
N GLU A 87 1.76 -8.03 -4.01
CA GLU A 87 0.41 -8.08 -3.46
C GLU A 87 -0.35 -9.23 -4.12
N MET A 88 -0.59 -10.31 -3.37
CA MET A 88 -1.18 -11.53 -3.93
C MET A 88 -2.03 -12.31 -2.91
N PRO A 89 -2.94 -13.19 -3.36
CA PRO A 89 -3.70 -14.05 -2.48
C PRO A 89 -2.78 -14.97 -1.67
N CYS A 90 -2.98 -15.00 -0.35
CA CYS A 90 -2.23 -15.83 0.57
C CYS A 90 -3.19 -16.54 1.52
N THR A 91 -2.88 -17.80 1.86
CA THR A 91 -3.53 -18.45 3.00
C THR A 91 -2.96 -17.88 4.29
N VAL A 92 -3.85 -17.44 5.18
CA VAL A 92 -3.53 -16.91 6.50
C VAL A 92 -3.94 -17.94 7.56
N ALA A 93 -2.94 -18.50 8.22
CA ALA A 93 -3.08 -19.49 9.27
C ALA A 93 -2.20 -19.13 10.45
N ARG A 94 -2.32 -19.84 11.58
CA ARG A 94 -1.47 -19.63 12.76
C ARG A 94 0.01 -19.84 12.44
N SER A 95 0.32 -20.75 11.52
CA SER A 95 1.69 -21.03 11.06
C SER A 95 2.31 -19.88 10.26
N GLY A 96 1.50 -18.93 9.79
CA GLY A 96 1.96 -17.77 9.04
C GLY A 96 1.08 -17.47 7.82
N ILE A 97 1.65 -16.66 6.92
CA ILE A 97 1.02 -16.20 5.69
C ILE A 97 1.76 -16.88 4.54
N THR A 98 1.04 -17.68 3.75
CA THR A 98 1.64 -18.47 2.66
C THR A 98 1.08 -18.02 1.31
N PRO A 99 1.92 -17.53 0.38
CA PRO A 99 1.49 -17.16 -0.97
C PRO A 99 0.84 -18.33 -1.70
N LEU A 100 -0.25 -18.08 -2.42
CA LEU A 100 -0.89 -19.07 -3.28
C LEU A 100 -0.21 -19.12 -4.66
N PRO A 101 -0.01 -20.30 -5.27
CA PRO A 101 0.56 -20.42 -6.61
C PRO A 101 -0.26 -19.62 -7.66
N ALA A 102 0.43 -18.87 -8.50
CA ALA A 102 -0.17 -18.10 -9.59
C ALA A 102 0.65 -18.24 -10.88
N PRO A 103 0.00 -18.20 -12.07
CA PRO A 103 0.72 -18.17 -13.33
C PRO A 103 1.52 -16.86 -13.47
N PRO A 104 2.59 -16.84 -14.29
CA PRO A 104 3.30 -15.60 -14.60
C PRO A 104 2.36 -14.56 -15.21
N LEU A 105 2.54 -13.30 -14.83
CA LEU A 105 1.79 -12.20 -15.42
C LEU A 105 2.13 -12.05 -16.92
N ASN A 106 1.17 -11.51 -17.69
CA ASN A 106 1.41 -11.20 -19.10
C ASN A 106 2.53 -10.14 -19.25
N ALA A 107 3.10 -10.07 -20.45
CA ALA A 107 4.25 -9.20 -20.73
C ALA A 107 4.00 -7.71 -20.43
N ALA A 108 2.76 -7.22 -20.61
CA ALA A 108 2.42 -5.83 -20.33
C ALA A 108 2.45 -5.53 -18.83
N CYS A 109 1.82 -6.39 -18.02
CA CYS A 109 1.86 -6.28 -16.56
C CYS A 109 3.29 -6.43 -16.02
N MET A 110 4.08 -7.36 -16.59
CA MET A 110 5.47 -7.55 -16.21
C MET A 110 6.31 -6.30 -16.46
N GLY A 111 6.16 -5.65 -17.62
CA GLY A 111 6.89 -4.42 -17.93
C GLY A 111 6.61 -3.29 -16.93
N LEU A 112 5.33 -3.11 -16.55
CA LEU A 112 4.94 -2.10 -15.56
C LEU A 112 5.50 -2.40 -14.16
N ILE A 113 5.37 -3.64 -13.69
CA ILE A 113 5.81 -4.02 -12.34
C ILE A 113 7.34 -4.01 -12.24
N ALA A 114 8.05 -4.47 -13.26
CA ALA A 114 9.51 -4.48 -13.26
C ALA A 114 10.09 -3.06 -13.15
N GLN A 115 9.50 -2.08 -13.83
CA GLN A 115 9.90 -0.68 -13.73
C GLN A 115 9.71 -0.14 -12.30
N VAL A 116 8.53 -0.33 -11.73
CA VAL A 116 8.24 0.13 -10.35
C VAL A 116 9.12 -0.58 -9.34
N LYS A 117 9.33 -1.90 -9.48
CA LYS A 117 10.19 -2.67 -8.58
C LYS A 117 11.65 -2.21 -8.64
N ALA A 118 12.16 -1.90 -9.83
CA ALA A 118 13.50 -1.35 -9.98
C ALA A 118 13.63 0.01 -9.26
N TYR A 119 12.63 0.88 -9.40
CA TYR A 119 12.54 2.14 -8.64
C TYR A 119 12.54 1.91 -7.12
N GLU A 120 11.74 0.97 -6.62
CA GLU A 120 11.67 0.65 -5.19
C GLU A 120 13.02 0.19 -4.65
N LEU A 121 13.67 -0.76 -5.31
CA LEU A 121 14.97 -1.30 -4.89
C LEU A 121 16.05 -0.23 -4.89
N LEU A 122 16.14 0.58 -5.97
CA LEU A 122 17.11 1.67 -6.05
C LEU A 122 16.86 2.76 -4.99
N THR A 123 15.59 3.02 -4.66
CA THR A 123 15.23 3.98 -3.59
C THR A 123 15.68 3.48 -2.23
N VAL A 124 15.47 2.19 -1.94
CA VAL A 124 15.94 1.56 -0.70
C VAL A 124 17.48 1.60 -0.63
N ASP A 125 18.17 1.20 -1.70
CA ASP A 125 19.64 1.26 -1.77
C ASP A 125 20.16 2.68 -1.54
N ALA A 126 19.53 3.69 -2.17
CA ALA A 126 19.89 5.09 -1.98
C ALA A 126 19.71 5.55 -0.53
N ALA A 127 18.61 5.14 0.12
CA ALA A 127 18.33 5.48 1.51
C ALA A 127 19.37 4.89 2.49
N PHE A 128 19.90 3.70 2.20
CA PHE A 128 20.92 3.05 3.04
C PHE A 128 22.36 3.48 2.73
N MET A 129 22.70 3.76 1.46
CA MET A 129 24.10 3.97 1.04
C MET A 129 24.52 5.44 0.90
N ALA A 130 23.59 6.41 0.90
CA ALA A 130 23.87 7.87 0.86
C ALA A 130 24.86 8.37 -0.22
N ILE A 131 24.99 7.67 -1.37
CA ILE A 131 25.82 8.06 -2.53
C ILE A 131 24.92 8.17 -3.78
N THR A 132 25.42 8.69 -4.91
CA THR A 132 24.83 9.13 -6.21
C THR A 132 23.69 8.34 -6.89
N THR A 133 23.11 7.31 -6.27
CA THR A 133 21.89 6.60 -6.69
C THR A 133 20.55 7.36 -6.65
N PRO A 134 20.37 8.53 -5.98
CA PRO A 134 19.09 9.24 -6.00
C PRO A 134 18.62 9.62 -7.41
N LEU A 135 19.55 9.99 -8.30
CA LEU A 135 19.20 10.31 -9.68
C LEU A 135 18.74 9.07 -10.45
N SER A 136 19.37 7.91 -10.23
CA SER A 136 18.96 6.65 -10.85
C SER A 136 17.57 6.21 -10.41
N ALA A 137 17.23 6.38 -9.12
CA ALA A 137 15.88 6.13 -8.63
C ALA A 137 14.87 7.10 -9.26
N MET A 138 15.16 8.40 -9.30
CA MET A 138 14.27 9.39 -9.94
C MET A 138 14.12 9.22 -11.46
N LEU A 139 15.11 8.64 -12.14
CA LEU A 139 15.03 8.36 -13.58
C LEU A 139 14.32 7.04 -13.90
N ALA A 140 14.11 6.18 -12.90
CA ALA A 140 13.37 4.93 -13.05
C ALA A 140 11.83 5.11 -12.95
N THR A 141 11.36 6.26 -12.46
CA THR A 141 9.92 6.59 -12.33
C THR A 141 9.29 7.09 -13.63
#